data_AF-A0A4R9BK16-F1
#
_entry.id   AF-A0A4R9BK16-F1
#
_cell.length_a   1.000
_cell.length_b   1.000
_cell.length_c   1.000
_cell.angle_alpha   90.00
_cell.angle_beta   90.00
_cell.angle_gamma   90.00
#
_symmetry.space_group_name_H-M   'P 1'
#
loop_
_entity.id
_entity.type
_entity.pdbx_description
1 polymer ?
#
loop_
_entity_poly.entity_id
_entity_poly.type
_entity_poly.pdbx_seq_one_letter_code
_entity_poly.pdbx_strand_id
1 'polypeptide(L)'
;MILPYTHSQEAGWASAAMYPHAQAQYAFGWNRVSRAQGVEVGLVYKEVVDGIWTDCTDYGDAIDCLDALSDDSKAEVPTVANLSPDPTLCGLSAFSKAPPAPWAYANIGQAKQRISITLVEITC
;
A
#
# COMPACT_ATOMS: atom_id res chain seq x y z
N MET A 1 -10.16 1.20 1.61
CA MET A 1 -8.93 1.99 1.46
C MET A 1 -7.82 1.07 1.00
N ILE A 2 -7.05 1.52 0.02
CA ILE A 2 -5.86 0.81 -0.47
C ILE A 2 -4.66 1.59 0.04
N LEU A 3 -3.69 0.91 0.66
CA LEU A 3 -2.46 1.52 1.16
C LEU A 3 -1.24 0.83 0.53
N PRO A 4 -0.30 1.58 -0.06
CA PRO A 4 0.92 1.02 -0.62
C PRO A 4 2.00 0.82 0.46
N TYR A 5 2.78 -0.24 0.31
CA TYR A 5 3.97 -0.55 1.09
C TYR A 5 5.13 -0.83 0.13
N THR A 6 6.35 -0.55 0.57
CA THR A 6 7.59 -0.88 -0.15
C THR A 6 8.50 -1.69 0.75
N HIS A 7 9.26 -2.61 0.16
CA HIS A 7 10.25 -3.38 0.88
C HIS A 7 11.66 -2.82 0.64
N SER A 8 12.41 -2.61 1.72
CA SER A 8 13.84 -2.27 1.68
C SER A 8 14.65 -3.41 2.30
N GLN A 9 15.79 -3.75 1.70
CA GLN A 9 16.69 -4.78 2.26
C GLN A 9 17.26 -4.41 3.64
N GLU A 10 17.38 -3.11 3.95
CA GLU A 10 17.96 -2.63 5.21
C GLU A 10 16.92 -2.42 6.31
N ALA A 11 15.69 -2.04 5.93
CA ALA A 11 14.66 -1.58 6.86
C ALA A 11 13.39 -2.43 6.88
N GLY A 12 13.30 -3.44 6.01
CA GLY A 12 12.10 -4.26 5.84
C GLY A 12 10.95 -3.51 5.18
N TRP A 13 9.72 -3.90 5.54
CA TRP A 13 8.50 -3.29 5.02
C TRP A 13 8.17 -1.95 5.69
N ALA A 14 7.82 -0.97 4.87
CA ALA A 14 7.31 0.31 5.35
C ALA A 14 6.13 0.80 4.50
N SER A 15 5.23 1.57 5.11
CA SER A 15 4.19 2.27 4.37
C SER A 15 4.83 3.26 3.40
N ALA A 16 4.46 3.17 2.12
CA ALA A 16 4.87 4.12 1.09
C ALA A 16 3.87 5.28 0.97
N ALA A 17 2.84 5.32 1.80
CA ALA A 17 1.79 6.32 1.70
C ALA A 17 2.29 7.73 2.06
N MET A 18 2.05 8.68 1.15
CA MET A 18 2.56 10.06 1.25
C MET A 18 1.59 11.04 1.94
N TYR A 19 0.50 10.58 2.53
CA TYR A 19 -0.38 11.45 3.33
C TYR A 19 0.23 11.69 4.73
N PRO A 20 -0.18 12.76 5.44
CA PRO A 20 -1.08 13.86 5.05
C PRO A 20 -0.50 14.85 4.02
N HIS A 21 -1.34 15.27 3.07
CA HIS A 21 -0.94 16.13 1.94
C HIS A 21 -0.55 17.57 2.30
N ALA A 22 -0.82 18.02 3.53
CA ALA A 22 -0.58 19.39 3.99
C ALA A 22 0.67 19.52 4.89
N GLN A 23 1.54 18.50 4.93
CA GLN A 23 2.78 18.57 5.70
C GLN A 23 3.80 19.55 5.11
N ALA A 24 4.73 20.02 5.95
CA ALA A 24 5.79 20.94 5.55
C ALA A 24 6.67 20.38 4.41
N GLN A 25 6.93 19.07 4.40
CA GLN A 25 7.66 18.40 3.31
C GLN A 25 6.98 18.50 1.94
N TYR A 26 5.67 18.78 1.92
CA TYR A 26 4.90 19.06 0.70
C TYR A 26 4.59 20.56 0.52
N ALA A 27 5.34 21.43 1.20
CA ALA A 27 5.13 22.88 1.22
C ALA A 27 3.65 23.23 1.48
N PHE A 28 3.06 22.58 2.49
CA PHE A 28 1.66 22.77 2.88
C PHE A 28 0.65 22.56 1.73
N GLY A 29 0.97 21.66 0.79
CA GLY A 29 0.13 21.30 -0.35
C GLY A 29 0.43 22.06 -1.64
N TRP A 30 1.46 22.92 -1.66
CA TRP A 30 1.97 23.51 -2.90
C TRP A 30 2.64 22.46 -3.78
N ASN A 31 3.44 21.57 -3.18
CA ASN A 31 3.92 20.37 -3.87
C ASN A 31 2.79 19.34 -3.93
N ARG A 32 2.40 18.95 -5.14
CA ARG A 32 1.25 18.06 -5.39
C ARG A 32 1.63 16.58 -5.49
N VAL A 33 2.90 16.21 -5.30
CA VAL A 33 3.36 14.81 -5.40
C VAL A 33 2.54 13.86 -4.54
N SER A 34 2.27 14.22 -3.28
CA SER A 34 1.48 13.36 -2.36
C SER A 34 0.03 13.19 -2.80
N ARG A 35 -0.54 14.14 -3.55
CA ARG A 35 -1.90 14.04 -4.10
C ARG A 35 -1.94 13.22 -5.39
N ALA A 36 -0.84 13.20 -6.14
CA ALA A 36 -0.71 12.41 -7.35
C ALA A 36 -0.62 10.90 -7.03
N GLN A 37 -0.02 10.52 -5.90
CA GLN A 37 0.14 9.12 -5.50
C GLN A 37 -1.17 8.32 -5.47
N GLY A 38 -2.29 8.93 -5.09
CA GLY A 38 -3.58 8.21 -5.10
C GLY A 38 -4.00 7.74 -6.49
N VAL A 39 -3.67 8.52 -7.53
CA VAL A 39 -3.93 8.16 -8.93
C VAL A 39 -2.96 7.06 -9.38
N GLU A 40 -1.68 7.20 -9.06
CA GLU A 40 -0.66 6.18 -9.32
C GLU A 40 -1.03 4.83 -8.70
N VAL A 41 -1.38 4.81 -7.41
CA VAL A 41 -1.86 3.59 -6.72
C VAL A 41 -3.04 3.00 -7.47
N GLY A 42 -4.01 3.81 -7.91
CA GLY A 42 -5.15 3.34 -8.69
C GLY A 42 -4.77 2.71 -10.03
N LEU A 43 -3.77 3.27 -10.73
CA LEU A 43 -3.27 2.75 -12.01
C LEU A 43 -2.59 1.39 -11.82
N VAL A 44 -1.69 1.28 -10.85
CA VAL A 44 -1.03 0.00 -10.55
C VAL A 44 -2.04 -1.02 -10.02
N TYR A 45 -2.90 -0.61 -9.08
CA TYR A 45 -3.92 -1.47 -8.45
C TYR A 45 -4.84 -2.14 -9.48
N LYS A 46 -5.19 -1.43 -10.56
CA LYS A 46 -6.05 -1.97 -11.62
C LYS A 46 -5.44 -3.22 -12.28
N GLU A 47 -4.12 -3.27 -12.41
CA GLU A 47 -3.42 -4.40 -13.02
C GLU A 47 -3.24 -5.56 -12.03
N VAL A 48 -3.33 -5.30 -10.72
CA VAL A 48 -3.25 -6.31 -9.64
C VAL A 48 -4.62 -6.73 -9.09
N VAL A 49 -5.73 -6.23 -9.65
CA VAL A 49 -7.07 -6.45 -9.10
C VAL A 49 -7.46 -7.92 -9.07
N ASP A 50 -7.01 -8.68 -10.07
CA ASP A 50 -7.21 -10.13 -10.20
C ASP A 50 -6.07 -10.95 -9.52
N GLY A 51 -5.15 -10.28 -8.83
CA GLY A 51 -4.05 -10.90 -8.10
C GLY A 51 -4.51 -11.71 -6.88
N ILE A 52 -3.58 -12.48 -6.32
CA ILE A 52 -3.84 -13.26 -5.10
C ILE A 52 -3.84 -12.32 -3.89
N TRP A 53 -4.99 -12.22 -3.25
CA TRP A 53 -5.17 -11.47 -2.01
C TRP A 53 -5.16 -12.43 -0.82
N THR A 54 -4.23 -12.22 0.10
CA THR A 54 -4.18 -12.96 1.36
C THR A 54 -4.94 -12.23 2.45
N ASP A 55 -5.81 -12.94 3.17
CA ASP A 55 -6.48 -12.42 4.35
C ASP A 55 -5.48 -12.35 5.52
N CYS A 56 -5.33 -11.16 6.10
CA CYS A 56 -4.41 -10.86 7.18
C CYS A 56 -5.13 -10.60 8.52
N THR A 57 -6.41 -10.98 8.65
CA THR A 57 -7.22 -10.70 9.85
C THR A 57 -6.63 -11.28 11.15
N ASP A 58 -5.88 -12.38 11.04
CA ASP A 58 -5.25 -13.05 12.19
C ASP A 58 -3.98 -12.34 12.69
N TYR A 59 -3.42 -11.41 11.92
CA TYR A 59 -2.20 -10.67 12.27
C TYR A 59 -2.49 -9.44 13.14
N GLY A 60 -1.48 -8.94 13.86
CA GLY A 60 -1.59 -7.75 14.71
C GLY A 60 -1.80 -6.49 13.87
N ASP A 61 -0.96 -6.33 12.86
CA ASP A 61 -1.03 -5.28 11.85
C ASP A 61 -0.65 -5.76 10.44
N ALA A 62 -0.56 -4.83 9.48
CA ALA A 62 -0.24 -5.13 8.09
C ALA A 62 1.24 -5.48 7.87
N ILE A 63 2.16 -4.95 8.68
CA ILE A 63 3.59 -5.23 8.56
C ILE A 63 3.87 -6.65 9.02
N ASP A 64 3.27 -7.08 10.15
CA ASP A 64 3.37 -8.47 10.62
C ASP A 64 2.93 -9.48 9.55
N CYS A 65 1.85 -9.16 8.82
CA CYS A 65 1.37 -10.01 7.74
C CYS A 65 2.31 -9.99 6.52
N LEU A 66 2.87 -8.82 6.18
CA LEU A 66 3.83 -8.69 5.08
C LEU A 66 5.11 -9.47 5.33
N ASP A 67 5.64 -9.42 6.55
CA ASP A 67 6.82 -10.19 6.94
C ASP A 67 6.56 -11.69 6.76
N ALA A 68 5.43 -12.19 7.29
CA ALA A 68 5.04 -13.59 7.14
C ALA A 68 4.80 -14.03 5.69
N LEU A 69 4.22 -13.16 4.86
CA LEU A 69 4.00 -13.43 3.43
C LEU A 69 5.30 -13.44 2.63
N SER A 70 6.25 -12.58 2.99
CA SER A 70 7.54 -12.48 2.28
C SER A 70 8.44 -13.68 2.55
N ASP A 71 8.32 -14.28 3.74
CA ASP A 71 9.00 -15.52 4.11
C ASP A 71 8.35 -16.77 3.47
N ASP A 72 7.12 -16.67 2.95
CA ASP A 72 6.48 -17.76 2.24
C ASP A 72 7.01 -17.89 0.81
N SER A 73 7.87 -18.89 0.61
CA SER A 73 8.40 -19.29 -0.70
C SER A 73 7.36 -19.56 -1.80
N LYS A 74 6.07 -19.67 -1.45
CA LYS A 74 4.96 -19.88 -2.40
C LYS A 74 4.18 -18.61 -2.72
N ALA A 75 4.51 -17.49 -2.11
CA ALA A 75 3.83 -16.23 -2.39
C ALA A 75 4.08 -15.83 -3.85
N GLU A 76 3.00 -15.66 -4.61
CA GLU A 76 3.09 -15.17 -5.99
C GLU A 76 3.28 -13.65 -5.98
N VAL A 77 4.30 -13.19 -6.72
CA VAL A 77 4.63 -11.77 -6.84
C VAL A 77 4.53 -11.37 -8.31
N PRO A 78 3.34 -10.97 -8.79
CA PRO A 78 3.18 -10.52 -10.17
C PRO A 78 4.00 -9.26 -10.43
N THR A 79 4.51 -9.13 -11.66
CA THR A 79 5.21 -7.92 -12.10
C THR A 79 4.25 -6.98 -12.82
N VAL A 80 4.22 -5.72 -12.41
CA VAL A 80 3.34 -4.67 -12.96
C VAL A 80 4.13 -3.42 -13.31
N ALA A 81 3.88 -2.84 -14.47
CA ALA A 81 4.53 -1.60 -14.89
C ALA A 81 3.81 -0.37 -14.30
N ASN A 82 4.59 0.53 -13.70
CA ASN A 82 4.10 1.83 -13.26
C ASN A 82 4.12 2.83 -14.42
N LEU A 83 2.93 3.18 -14.90
CA LEU A 83 2.77 4.10 -16.03
C LEU A 83 2.65 5.57 -15.58
N SER A 84 2.88 5.88 -14.29
CA SER A 84 2.90 7.26 -13.81
C SER A 84 4.08 8.01 -14.43
N PRO A 85 3.90 9.26 -14.91
CA PRO A 85 4.98 10.06 -15.48
C PRO A 85 6.14 10.33 -14.50
N ASP A 86 5.84 10.36 -13.20
CA ASP A 86 6.79 10.54 -12.10
C ASP A 86 6.43 9.51 -11.02
N PRO A 87 6.95 8.27 -11.12
CA PRO A 87 6.55 7.17 -10.26
C PRO A 87 7.14 7.31 -8.85
N THR A 88 6.31 7.09 -7.83
CA THR A 88 6.70 7.04 -6.42
C THR A 88 6.78 5.61 -5.88
N LEU A 89 6.23 4.64 -6.60
CA LEU A 89 6.23 3.22 -6.25
C LEU A 89 7.00 2.40 -7.29
N CYS A 90 8.12 1.79 -6.87
CA CYS A 90 8.98 0.95 -7.71
C CYS A 90 9.59 -0.17 -6.85
N GLY A 91 9.95 -1.28 -7.47
CA GLY A 91 10.52 -2.45 -6.81
C GLY A 91 9.47 -3.31 -6.08
N LEU A 92 9.97 -4.19 -5.21
CA LEU A 92 9.14 -5.05 -4.37
C LEU A 92 8.23 -4.21 -3.47
N SER A 93 6.94 -4.34 -3.72
CA SER A 93 5.89 -3.54 -3.11
C SER A 93 4.72 -4.41 -2.69
N ALA A 94 3.80 -3.82 -1.94
CA ALA A 94 2.57 -4.48 -1.58
C ALA A 94 1.40 -3.50 -1.48
N PHE A 95 0.20 -4.00 -1.68
CA PHE A 95 -1.02 -3.25 -1.42
C PHE A 95 -1.81 -3.92 -0.30
N SER A 96 -2.16 -3.16 0.73
CA SER A 96 -3.18 -3.56 1.68
C SER A 96 -4.53 -2.98 1.29
N LYS A 97 -5.59 -3.75 1.50
CA LYS A 97 -6.98 -3.41 1.20
C LYS A 97 -7.81 -3.64 2.44
N ALA A 98 -8.44 -2.57 2.92
CA ALA A 98 -9.41 -2.61 4.00
C ALA A 98 -10.75 -2.00 3.56
N PRO A 99 -11.90 -2.46 4.08
CA PRO A 99 -13.16 -1.74 3.88
C PRO A 99 -13.06 -0.33 4.50
N PRO A 100 -13.62 0.71 3.85
CA PRO A 100 -13.65 2.04 4.45
C PRO A 100 -14.43 2.00 5.77
N ALA A 101 -13.91 2.65 6.81
CA ALA A 101 -14.66 2.85 8.03
C ALA A 101 -15.90 3.71 7.73
N PRO A 102 -17.10 3.34 8.23
CA PRO A 102 -18.27 4.20 8.05
C PRO A 102 -18.01 5.54 8.73
N TRP A 103 -18.39 6.64 8.08
CA TRP A 103 -18.14 8.00 8.55
C TRP A 103 -18.63 8.25 9.99
N ALA A 104 -19.71 7.57 10.39
CA ALA A 104 -20.29 7.65 11.72
C ALA A 104 -19.32 7.25 12.85
N TYR A 105 -18.26 6.51 12.52
CA TYR A 105 -17.26 6.00 13.46
C TYR A 105 -15.88 6.65 13.28
N ALA A 106 -15.75 7.75 12.52
CA ALA A 106 -14.45 8.35 12.20
C ALA A 106 -13.64 8.80 13.43
N ASN A 107 -14.31 9.09 14.55
CA ASN A 107 -13.69 9.54 15.81
C ASN A 107 -13.60 8.45 16.89
N ILE A 108 -14.05 7.24 16.59
CA ILE A 108 -14.02 6.11 17.50
C ILE A 108 -12.85 5.25 17.03
N GLY A 109 -11.90 4.96 17.92
CA GLY A 109 -10.65 4.26 17.58
C GLY A 109 -10.90 3.06 16.66
N GLN A 110 -10.00 2.84 15.69
CA GLN A 110 -10.23 1.83 14.66
C GLN A 110 -10.33 0.44 15.29
N ALA A 111 -11.50 -0.18 15.19
CA ALA A 111 -11.62 -1.61 15.43
C ALA A 111 -10.70 -2.37 14.47
N LYS A 112 -10.18 -3.53 14.89
CA LYS A 112 -9.30 -4.38 14.07
C LYS A 112 -9.98 -4.62 12.71
N GLN A 113 -9.44 -4.00 11.66
CA GLN A 113 -10.05 -4.07 10.33
C GLN A 113 -9.64 -5.37 9.65
N ARG A 114 -10.58 -5.96 8.90
CA ARG A 114 -10.22 -7.04 7.97
C ARG A 114 -9.35 -6.43 6.87
N ILE A 115 -8.08 -6.77 6.91
CA ILE A 115 -7.09 -6.35 5.93
C ILE A 115 -6.76 -7.52 5.04
N SER A 116 -6.68 -7.28 3.74
CA SER A 116 -6.11 -8.24 2.79
C SER A 116 -4.90 -7.61 2.12
N ILE A 117 -3.87 -8.41 1.85
CA ILE A 117 -2.62 -7.94 1.29
C ILE A 117 -2.29 -8.72 0.02
N THR A 118 -1.67 -8.05 -0.94
CA THR A 118 -1.08 -8.67 -2.12
C THR A 118 0.33 -8.12 -2.34
N LEU A 119 1.28 -8.99 -2.67
CA LEU A 119 2.64 -8.63 -3.04
C LEU A 119 2.68 -8.32 -4.55
N VAL A 120 3.55 -7.41 -4.96
CA VAL A 120 3.71 -7.02 -6.36
C VAL A 120 5.12 -6.50 -6.60
N GLU A 121 5.71 -6.86 -7.73
CA GLU A 121 6.96 -6.26 -8.20
C GLU A 121 6.60 -5.13 -9.17
N ILE A 122 6.92 -3.88 -8.81
CA ILE A 122 6.56 -2.71 -9.62
C ILE A 122 7.75 -2.25 -10.45
N THR A 123 7.61 -2.19 -11.78
CA THR A 123 8.66 -1.70 -12.67
C THR A 123 8.48 -0.24 -13.04
N CYS A 124 9.59 0.48 -13.02
CA CYS A 124 9.80 1.87 -13.43
C CYS A 124 11.08 1.85 -14.31
#